data_AF-A0A933L8Q9-F1
#
_entry.id   AF-A0A933L8Q9-F1
#
_cell.length_a   1.000
_cell.length_b   1.000
_cell.length_c   1.000
_cell.angle_alpha   90.00
_cell.angle_beta   90.00
_cell.angle_gamma   90.00
#
_symmetry.space_group_name_H-M   'P 1'
#
loop_
_entity.id
_entity.type
_entity.pdbx_description
1 polymer ?
#
loop_
_entity_poly.entity_id
_entity_poly.type
_entity_poly.pdbx_seq_one_letter_code
_entity_poly.pdbx_strand_id
1 'polypeptide(L)'
;VTDWNDPAIQADNPGLVMPARKIVPVVRSDGSGSSAQFTRWMISMHGPIWDDYCNRSGRAPACGFTSFYPTVPGMIAQSGDLGVAGYVSQGFAEGAIGYVNYSYALGAQFPVAKVLNAAGYYIEPTPENVAVSLLKAQINTDESNPAVYLTQNLDGVYTDADPRSYQLSSYSYLILPTKVGGQFNEAKGKTLGAFAYYAMCQAQQQSASLGYSPMPINLVQASFDQIRKIPGVVVQDIDIAQCKNPTFAADGSNLLADNAPRPQDCDKAGGATQCPNGTGGLSNVPTAVSGGGAAPAAGGGSTPAAGGGSTPAAGGGSTPAVDGGSATGVPTVDLDGDGVLDPVAADVAACDPDLGCVSAAGGPVPAGGNAAVGAITPTTLGLSTSQTTSMALIVLIAALVLALILGPALAWRYFARKAAA
;
A
#
# COMPACT_ATOMS: atom_id res chain seq x y z
N VAL A 1 -21.76 6.91 -14.02
CA VAL A 1 -20.34 7.22 -14.28
C VAL A 1 -19.66 6.02 -14.93
N THR A 2 -19.54 6.04 -16.26
CA THR A 2 -18.86 5.00 -17.07
C THR A 2 -17.67 5.54 -17.85
N ASP A 3 -17.56 6.86 -18.01
CA ASP A 3 -16.58 7.54 -18.83
C ASP A 3 -16.00 8.73 -18.03
N TRP A 4 -14.74 9.08 -18.29
CA TRP A 4 -14.01 10.10 -17.55
C TRP A 4 -14.55 11.52 -17.73
N ASN A 5 -15.23 11.80 -18.85
CA ASN A 5 -15.91 13.07 -19.09
C ASN A 5 -17.36 13.11 -18.58
N ASP A 6 -17.74 12.18 -17.71
CA ASP A 6 -19.05 12.22 -17.04
C ASP A 6 -19.21 13.57 -16.30
N PRO A 7 -20.39 14.23 -16.39
CA PRO A 7 -20.63 15.51 -15.74
C PRO A 7 -20.33 15.53 -14.24
N ALA A 8 -20.52 14.40 -13.53
CA ALA A 8 -20.20 14.31 -12.12
C ALA A 8 -18.70 14.42 -11.85
N ILE A 9 -17.85 13.84 -12.71
CA ILE A 9 -16.39 13.97 -12.58
C ILE A 9 -15.97 15.38 -12.98
N GLN A 10 -16.52 15.92 -14.07
CA GLN A 10 -16.19 17.27 -14.53
C GLN A 10 -16.52 18.35 -13.48
N ALA A 11 -17.62 18.18 -12.74
CA ALA A 11 -18.03 19.12 -11.69
C ALA A 11 -16.97 19.26 -10.57
N ASP A 12 -16.28 18.17 -10.26
CA ASP A 12 -15.23 18.12 -9.24
C ASP A 12 -13.86 18.55 -9.76
N ASN A 13 -13.73 18.72 -11.08
CA ASN A 13 -12.46 19.00 -11.78
C ASN A 13 -12.60 20.22 -12.70
N PRO A 14 -12.92 21.42 -12.16
CA PRO A 14 -13.10 22.61 -12.96
C PRO A 14 -11.85 22.89 -13.79
N GLY A 15 -11.97 23.33 -15.05
CA GLY A 15 -10.79 23.68 -15.86
C GLY A 15 -9.93 22.50 -16.35
N LEU A 16 -10.15 21.26 -15.91
CA LEU A 16 -9.58 20.09 -16.57
C LEU A 16 -10.42 19.69 -17.79
N VAL A 17 -9.74 19.38 -18.90
CA VAL A 17 -10.39 18.82 -20.09
C VAL A 17 -10.47 17.30 -19.91
N MET A 18 -11.63 16.84 -19.48
CA MET A 18 -11.84 15.42 -19.20
C MET A 18 -11.97 14.61 -20.51
N PRO A 19 -11.24 13.50 -20.68
CA PRO A 19 -11.28 12.72 -21.90
C PRO A 19 -12.59 11.92 -22.01
N ALA A 20 -13.14 11.83 -23.22
CA ALA A 20 -14.24 10.91 -23.56
C ALA A 20 -13.74 9.46 -23.62
N ARG A 21 -13.31 8.94 -22.47
CA ARG A 21 -12.67 7.65 -22.31
C ARG A 21 -13.38 6.82 -21.27
N LYS A 22 -13.62 5.55 -21.59
CA LYS A 22 -14.21 4.58 -20.66
C LYS A 22 -13.36 4.39 -19.41
N ILE A 23 -14.01 4.33 -18.26
CA ILE A 23 -13.38 4.00 -16.98
C ILE A 23 -13.25 2.47 -16.87
N VAL A 24 -12.06 2.02 -16.48
CA VAL A 24 -11.77 0.59 -16.24
C VAL A 24 -11.35 0.40 -14.78
N PRO A 25 -12.25 -0.06 -13.90
CA PRO A 25 -11.88 -0.33 -12.51
C PRO A 25 -10.89 -1.49 -12.42
N VAL A 26 -9.79 -1.28 -11.70
CA VAL A 26 -8.78 -2.28 -11.37
C VAL A 26 -8.84 -2.54 -9.87
N VAL A 27 -9.14 -3.78 -9.51
CA VAL A 27 -9.47 -4.18 -8.15
C VAL A 27 -8.60 -5.34 -7.70
N ARG A 28 -8.62 -5.65 -6.41
CA ARG A 28 -7.86 -6.78 -5.85
C ARG A 28 -8.54 -8.11 -6.14
N SER A 29 -7.77 -9.09 -6.63
CA SER A 29 -8.24 -10.47 -6.84
C SER A 29 -8.07 -11.36 -5.60
N ASP A 30 -7.23 -10.95 -4.66
CA ASP A 30 -6.85 -11.68 -3.45
C ASP A 30 -7.51 -11.10 -2.19
N GLY A 31 -7.38 -11.82 -1.07
CA GLY A 31 -7.81 -11.34 0.24
C GLY A 31 -6.94 -10.18 0.69
N SER A 32 -7.48 -8.97 0.67
CA SER A 32 -6.72 -7.72 0.80
C SER A 32 -7.16 -6.88 1.99
N GLY A 33 -6.19 -6.37 2.75
CA GLY A 33 -6.40 -5.33 3.75
C GLY A 33 -6.85 -4.01 3.12
N SER A 34 -6.24 -3.60 1.99
CA SER A 34 -6.64 -2.41 1.23
C SER A 34 -8.10 -2.48 0.78
N SER A 35 -8.56 -3.64 0.29
CA SER A 35 -9.98 -3.86 0.00
C SER A 35 -10.85 -3.73 1.25
N ALA A 36 -10.41 -4.31 2.38
CA ALA A 36 -11.15 -4.21 3.63
C ALA A 36 -11.33 -2.74 4.06
N GLN A 37 -10.27 -1.94 4.01
CA GLN A 37 -10.32 -0.52 4.39
C GLN A 37 -11.14 0.31 3.40
N PHE A 38 -11.01 0.07 2.10
CA PHE A 38 -11.83 0.73 1.08
C PHE A 38 -13.32 0.42 1.26
N THR A 39 -13.68 -0.86 1.45
CA THR A 39 -15.08 -1.25 1.66
C THR A 39 -15.64 -0.70 2.97
N ARG A 40 -14.83 -0.64 4.04
CA ARG A 40 -15.22 0.00 5.31
C ARG A 40 -15.59 1.47 5.11
N TRP A 41 -14.74 2.22 4.43
CA TRP A 41 -14.99 3.64 4.14
C TRP A 41 -16.22 3.82 3.24
N MET A 42 -16.37 3.00 2.19
CA MET A 42 -17.56 3.01 1.33
C MET A 42 -18.84 2.74 2.09
N ILE A 43 -18.85 1.77 3.03
CA ILE A 43 -20.03 1.48 3.86
C ILE A 43 -20.36 2.68 4.76
N SER A 44 -19.35 3.27 5.39
CA SER A 44 -19.55 4.36 6.35
C SER A 44 -19.99 5.66 5.67
N MET A 45 -19.38 6.01 4.52
CA MET A 45 -19.58 7.31 3.87
C MET A 45 -20.55 7.25 2.70
N HIS A 46 -20.69 6.08 2.08
CA HIS A 46 -21.42 5.89 0.82
C HIS A 46 -22.30 4.62 0.85
N GLY A 47 -22.84 4.27 2.01
CA GLY A 47 -23.61 3.04 2.26
C GLY A 47 -24.65 2.71 1.16
N PRO A 48 -25.55 3.63 0.78
CA PRO A 48 -26.53 3.35 -0.29
C PRO A 48 -25.90 2.99 -1.64
N ILE A 49 -24.76 3.60 -1.99
CA ILE A 49 -24.03 3.31 -3.23
C ILE A 49 -23.37 1.94 -3.12
N TRP A 50 -22.80 1.62 -1.96
CA TRP A 50 -22.18 0.32 -1.72
C TRP A 50 -23.21 -0.82 -1.74
N ASP A 51 -24.36 -0.66 -1.10
CA ASP A 51 -25.42 -1.68 -1.07
C ASP A 51 -25.98 -1.97 -2.47
N ASP A 52 -26.24 -0.93 -3.25
CA ASP A 52 -26.65 -1.04 -4.65
C ASP A 52 -25.59 -1.76 -5.51
N TYR A 53 -24.30 -1.44 -5.32
CA TYR A 53 -23.20 -2.16 -5.95
C TYR A 53 -23.16 -3.64 -5.56
N CYS A 54 -23.30 -3.95 -4.26
CA CYS A 54 -23.30 -5.31 -3.74
C CYS A 54 -24.44 -6.14 -4.35
N ASN A 55 -25.63 -5.57 -4.45
CA ASN A 55 -26.78 -6.23 -5.07
C ASN A 55 -26.50 -6.61 -6.53
N ARG A 56 -25.90 -5.70 -7.32
CA ARG A 56 -25.51 -5.99 -8.72
C ARG A 56 -24.41 -7.04 -8.84
N SER A 57 -23.50 -7.11 -7.88
CA SER A 57 -22.44 -8.13 -7.85
C SER A 57 -22.92 -9.54 -7.52
N GLY A 58 -24.21 -9.72 -7.19
CA GLY A 58 -24.77 -11.02 -6.82
C GLY A 58 -24.46 -11.45 -5.38
N ARG A 59 -24.05 -10.51 -4.53
CA ARG A 59 -23.72 -10.74 -3.11
C ARG A 59 -24.71 -10.04 -2.15
N ALA A 60 -25.99 -9.99 -2.53
CA ALA A 60 -27.07 -9.36 -1.77
C ALA A 60 -27.33 -10.06 -0.40
N PRO A 61 -27.92 -9.36 0.60
CA PRO A 61 -28.41 -7.97 0.56
C PRO A 61 -27.32 -6.89 0.75
N ALA A 62 -26.11 -7.27 1.16
CA ALA A 62 -24.90 -6.45 1.17
C ALA A 62 -23.67 -7.37 1.26
N CYS A 63 -22.55 -7.02 0.63
CA CYS A 63 -21.29 -7.77 0.82
C CYS A 63 -20.70 -7.58 2.21
N GLY A 64 -21.19 -6.58 2.96
CA GLY A 64 -20.60 -6.13 4.22
C GLY A 64 -19.16 -5.64 4.05
N PHE A 65 -18.50 -5.44 5.18
CA PHE A 65 -17.05 -5.25 5.24
C PHE A 65 -16.35 -6.50 4.70
N THR A 66 -15.47 -6.35 3.70
CA THR A 66 -14.85 -7.52 3.06
C THR A 66 -13.44 -7.26 2.55
N SER A 67 -12.56 -8.23 2.76
CA SER A 67 -11.23 -8.27 2.14
C SER A 67 -11.26 -8.77 0.69
N PHE A 68 -12.36 -9.39 0.25
CA PHE A 68 -12.52 -9.94 -1.09
C PHE A 68 -13.44 -9.05 -1.90
N TYR A 69 -12.85 -8.12 -2.64
CA TYR A 69 -13.60 -7.12 -3.41
C TYR A 69 -14.59 -7.83 -4.37
N PRO A 70 -15.89 -7.49 -4.34
CA PRO A 70 -16.86 -8.06 -5.26
C PRO A 70 -16.51 -7.66 -6.69
N THR A 71 -16.43 -8.58 -7.64
CA THR A 71 -16.13 -8.24 -9.03
C THR A 71 -17.40 -8.27 -9.87
N VAL A 72 -17.49 -7.34 -10.83
CA VAL A 72 -18.56 -7.30 -11.83
C VAL A 72 -17.95 -7.27 -13.24
N PRO A 73 -18.71 -7.64 -14.29
CA PRO A 73 -18.20 -7.61 -15.66
C PRO A 73 -17.61 -6.25 -16.04
N GLY A 74 -16.45 -6.27 -16.71
CA GLY A 74 -15.74 -5.07 -17.15
C GLY A 74 -14.69 -4.53 -16.18
N MET A 75 -14.51 -5.16 -15.01
CA MET A 75 -13.40 -4.88 -14.10
C MET A 75 -12.19 -5.76 -14.41
N ILE A 76 -11.01 -5.27 -14.06
CA ILE A 76 -9.77 -6.02 -14.08
C ILE A 76 -9.40 -6.35 -12.64
N ALA A 77 -9.06 -7.60 -12.36
CA ALA A 77 -8.64 -8.03 -11.04
C ALA A 77 -7.15 -8.38 -11.04
N GLN A 78 -6.38 -7.79 -10.13
CA GLN A 78 -4.94 -8.01 -9.96
C GLN A 78 -4.62 -8.43 -8.53
N SER A 79 -3.60 -9.28 -8.37
CA SER A 79 -3.17 -9.73 -7.05
C SER A 79 -2.18 -8.72 -6.45
N GLY A 80 -2.37 -8.39 -5.17
CA GLY A 80 -1.47 -7.47 -4.46
C GLY A 80 -1.59 -6.01 -4.93
N ASP A 81 -1.09 -5.08 -4.11
CA ASP A 81 -1.03 -3.67 -4.46
C ASP A 81 -0.10 -3.42 -5.65
N LEU A 82 1.03 -4.14 -5.73
CA LEU A 82 1.95 -4.08 -6.88
C LEU A 82 1.28 -4.46 -8.20
N GLY A 83 0.41 -5.48 -8.20
CA GLY A 83 -0.31 -5.89 -9.41
C GLY A 83 -1.32 -4.84 -9.86
N VAL A 84 -2.04 -4.21 -8.92
CA VAL A 84 -2.99 -3.14 -9.22
C VAL A 84 -2.27 -1.89 -9.72
N ALA A 85 -1.28 -1.39 -8.95
CA ALA A 85 -0.47 -0.23 -9.31
C ALA A 85 0.24 -0.44 -10.65
N GLY A 86 0.87 -1.61 -10.81
CA GLY A 86 1.61 -1.98 -12.00
C GLY A 86 0.73 -2.13 -13.23
N TYR A 87 -0.56 -2.47 -13.10
CA TYR A 87 -1.51 -2.47 -14.22
C TYR A 87 -1.94 -1.05 -14.58
N VAL A 88 -2.34 -0.25 -13.57
CA VAL A 88 -2.82 1.13 -13.78
C VAL A 88 -1.74 2.02 -14.40
N SER A 89 -0.46 1.78 -14.09
CA SER A 89 0.66 2.56 -14.61
C SER A 89 1.03 2.24 -16.07
N GLN A 90 0.43 1.22 -16.70
CA GLN A 90 0.77 0.84 -18.08
C GLN A 90 0.08 1.73 -19.10
N GLY A 91 0.79 2.08 -20.18
CA GLY A 91 0.21 2.88 -21.27
C GLY A 91 -0.98 2.23 -21.99
N PHE A 92 -1.10 0.90 -21.98
CA PHE A 92 -2.29 0.24 -22.53
C PHE A 92 -3.52 0.34 -21.61
N ALA A 93 -3.33 0.68 -20.34
CA ALA A 93 -4.37 0.76 -19.32
C ALA A 93 -4.95 2.18 -19.18
N GLU A 94 -4.82 3.03 -20.21
CA GLU A 94 -5.41 4.36 -20.20
C GLU A 94 -6.90 4.31 -19.86
N GLY A 95 -7.30 5.12 -18.88
CA GLY A 95 -8.67 5.14 -18.35
C GLY A 95 -8.89 4.22 -17.14
N ALA A 96 -7.88 3.45 -16.73
CA ALA A 96 -7.93 2.65 -15.53
C ALA A 96 -7.97 3.51 -14.25
N ILE A 97 -8.66 3.01 -13.23
CA ILE A 97 -8.61 3.54 -11.86
C ILE A 97 -8.58 2.37 -10.88
N GLY A 98 -7.71 2.45 -9.88
CA GLY A 98 -7.62 1.46 -8.82
C GLY A 98 -7.44 2.12 -7.45
N TYR A 99 -7.39 1.29 -6.42
CA TYR A 99 -7.06 1.68 -5.06
C TYR A 99 -5.84 0.87 -4.61
N VAL A 100 -4.84 1.56 -4.05
CA VAL A 100 -3.62 0.94 -3.53
C VAL A 100 -3.16 1.66 -2.27
N ASN A 101 -2.27 1.03 -1.51
CA ASN A 101 -1.45 1.75 -0.54
C ASN A 101 -0.62 2.82 -1.27
N TYR A 102 -0.56 4.02 -0.70
CA TYR A 102 0.02 5.20 -1.34
C TYR A 102 1.48 5.02 -1.75
N SER A 103 2.26 4.26 -0.98
CA SER A 103 3.66 3.94 -1.30
C SER A 103 3.83 3.30 -2.69
N TYR A 104 2.89 2.46 -3.12
CA TYR A 104 2.92 1.85 -4.45
C TYR A 104 2.62 2.87 -5.56
N ALA A 105 1.78 3.88 -5.28
CA ALA A 105 1.53 4.95 -6.23
C ALA A 105 2.74 5.87 -6.43
N LEU A 106 3.44 6.17 -5.33
CA LEU A 106 4.71 6.87 -5.38
C LEU A 106 5.77 6.07 -6.14
N GLY A 107 5.95 4.80 -5.78
CA GLY A 107 6.96 3.92 -6.38
C GLY A 107 6.73 3.66 -7.87
N ALA A 108 5.48 3.52 -8.30
CA ALA A 108 5.12 3.35 -9.71
C ALA A 108 4.98 4.68 -10.48
N GLN A 109 5.26 5.82 -9.83
CA GLN A 109 5.23 7.17 -10.42
C GLN A 109 3.94 7.47 -11.18
N PHE A 110 2.77 7.19 -10.59
CA PHE A 110 1.48 7.50 -11.20
C PHE A 110 0.65 8.47 -10.31
N PRO A 111 -0.29 9.22 -10.89
CA PRO A 111 -1.02 10.25 -10.17
C PRO A 111 -2.07 9.64 -9.24
N VAL A 112 -2.40 10.35 -8.17
CA VAL A 112 -3.44 9.95 -7.21
C VAL A 112 -4.58 10.95 -7.24
N ALA A 113 -5.82 10.45 -7.18
CA ALA A 113 -6.98 11.32 -7.06
C ALA A 113 -7.07 11.91 -5.65
N LYS A 114 -7.30 13.22 -5.56
CA LYS A 114 -7.65 13.87 -4.30
C LYS A 114 -9.06 13.44 -3.88
N VAL A 115 -9.29 13.29 -2.58
CA VAL A 115 -10.60 12.88 -2.03
C VAL A 115 -11.23 14.04 -1.28
N LEU A 116 -12.50 14.33 -1.56
CA LEU A 116 -13.27 15.34 -0.85
C LEU A 116 -13.48 14.93 0.61
N ASN A 117 -13.05 15.78 1.54
CA ASN A 117 -13.26 15.58 2.97
C ASN A 117 -14.48 16.35 3.51
N ALA A 118 -14.81 16.14 4.78
CA ALA A 118 -15.96 16.73 5.47
C ALA A 118 -15.82 18.24 5.70
N ALA A 119 -14.60 18.79 5.58
CA ALA A 119 -14.36 20.23 5.60
C ALA A 119 -14.59 20.89 4.22
N GLY A 120 -14.88 20.10 3.18
CA GLY A 120 -15.14 20.60 1.84
C GLY A 120 -13.87 20.86 1.02
N TYR A 121 -12.78 20.14 1.28
CA TYR A 121 -11.53 20.23 0.53
C TYR A 121 -11.16 18.87 -0.10
N TYR A 122 -10.61 18.90 -1.32
CA TYR A 122 -10.01 17.74 -1.98
C TYR A 122 -8.57 17.56 -1.49
N ILE A 123 -8.30 16.43 -0.83
CA ILE A 123 -7.03 16.18 -0.13
C ILE A 123 -6.30 14.98 -0.71
N GLU A 124 -4.96 15.07 -0.81
CA GLU A 124 -4.09 13.94 -1.14
C GLU A 124 -3.71 13.11 0.10
N PRO A 125 -3.45 11.80 -0.06
CA PRO A 125 -2.99 10.93 1.03
C PRO A 125 -1.51 11.16 1.42
N THR A 126 -1.07 12.41 1.59
CA THR A 126 0.30 12.68 2.04
C THR A 126 0.52 12.18 3.47
N PRO A 127 1.77 11.88 3.87
CA PRO A 127 2.09 11.43 5.22
C PRO A 127 1.49 12.31 6.33
N GLU A 128 1.54 13.63 6.18
CA GLU A 128 1.00 14.59 7.15
C GLU A 128 -0.53 14.59 7.18
N ASN A 129 -1.19 14.59 6.02
CA ASN A 129 -2.65 14.60 5.93
C ASN A 129 -3.24 13.34 6.56
N VAL A 130 -2.63 12.17 6.28
CA VAL A 130 -3.03 10.90 6.89
C VAL A 130 -2.79 10.91 8.40
N ALA A 131 -1.67 11.49 8.87
CA ALA A 131 -1.37 11.56 10.30
C ALA A 131 -2.38 12.46 11.03
N VAL A 132 -2.76 13.59 10.41
CA VAL A 132 -3.83 14.46 10.92
C VAL A 132 -5.13 13.68 11.06
N SER A 133 -5.57 12.97 10.02
CA SER A 133 -6.81 12.17 10.09
C SER A 133 -6.76 11.13 11.20
N LEU A 134 -5.63 10.43 11.35
CA LEU A 134 -5.47 9.36 12.33
C LEU A 134 -5.41 9.84 13.78
N LEU A 135 -5.32 11.14 14.06
CA LEU A 135 -5.57 11.68 15.41
C LEU A 135 -7.00 11.40 15.89
N LYS A 136 -7.95 11.21 14.97
CA LYS A 136 -9.34 10.84 15.27
C LYS A 136 -9.57 9.33 15.37
N ALA A 137 -8.55 8.53 15.08
CA ALA A 137 -8.66 7.09 15.22
C ALA A 137 -8.81 6.70 16.69
N GLN A 138 -9.70 5.74 16.94
CA GLN A 138 -9.93 5.14 18.24
C GLN A 138 -9.64 3.64 18.16
N ILE A 139 -9.28 3.07 19.30
CA ILE A 139 -9.07 1.64 19.45
C ILE A 139 -10.17 1.11 20.36
N ASN A 140 -10.81 0.04 19.93
CA ASN A 140 -11.83 -0.63 20.74
C ASN A 140 -11.14 -1.27 21.96
N THR A 141 -11.39 -0.75 23.16
CA THR A 141 -10.78 -1.26 24.42
C THR A 141 -11.72 -2.14 25.23
N ASP A 142 -12.82 -2.62 24.64
CA ASP A 142 -13.75 -3.53 25.31
C ASP A 142 -13.15 -4.94 25.44
N GLU A 143 -12.48 -5.20 26.56
CA GLU A 143 -11.88 -6.49 26.88
C GLU A 143 -12.92 -7.60 27.06
N SER A 144 -14.18 -7.27 27.32
CA SER A 144 -15.25 -8.26 27.48
C SER A 144 -15.69 -8.86 26.15
N ASN A 145 -15.43 -8.15 25.05
CA ASN A 145 -15.77 -8.58 23.71
C ASN A 145 -14.50 -8.84 22.86
N PRO A 146 -13.98 -10.08 22.87
CA PRO A 146 -12.76 -10.41 22.14
C PRO A 146 -12.88 -10.27 20.62
N ALA A 147 -14.10 -10.18 20.07
CA ALA A 147 -14.30 -9.98 18.63
C ALA A 147 -13.98 -8.54 18.18
N VAL A 148 -14.01 -7.58 19.10
CA VAL A 148 -13.73 -6.16 18.80
C VAL A 148 -12.55 -5.61 19.58
N TYR A 149 -12.10 -6.24 20.66
CA TYR A 149 -10.94 -5.78 21.43
C TYR A 149 -9.71 -5.54 20.54
N LEU A 150 -9.09 -4.37 20.69
CA LEU A 150 -7.96 -3.83 19.93
C LEU A 150 -8.22 -3.62 18.43
N THR A 151 -9.46 -3.74 17.96
CA THR A 151 -9.80 -3.43 16.57
C THR A 151 -9.94 -1.91 16.36
N GLN A 152 -9.70 -1.51 15.11
CA GLN A 152 -9.84 -0.16 14.59
C GLN A 152 -11.26 0.37 14.72
N ASN A 153 -11.41 1.56 15.29
CA ASN A 153 -12.56 2.43 15.11
C ASN A 153 -12.10 3.70 14.35
N LEU A 154 -12.54 3.82 13.10
CA LEU A 154 -12.14 4.89 12.18
C LEU A 154 -13.29 5.85 11.86
N ASP A 155 -14.45 5.74 12.53
CA ASP A 155 -15.64 6.53 12.17
C ASP A 155 -15.37 8.04 12.35
N GLY A 156 -14.58 8.40 13.38
CA GLY A 156 -14.10 9.76 13.60
C GLY A 156 -13.07 10.25 12.57
N VAL A 157 -12.34 9.34 11.92
CA VAL A 157 -11.40 9.66 10.83
C VAL A 157 -12.17 10.06 9.58
N TYR A 158 -13.24 9.32 9.27
CA TYR A 158 -14.06 9.54 8.09
C TYR A 158 -14.90 10.82 8.14
N THR A 159 -15.13 11.35 9.33
CA THR A 159 -15.96 12.54 9.57
C THR A 159 -15.17 13.71 10.13
N ASP A 160 -13.83 13.62 10.12
CA ASP A 160 -12.98 14.67 10.64
C ASP A 160 -13.14 15.97 9.85
N ALA A 161 -13.36 17.06 10.58
CA ALA A 161 -13.61 18.39 10.04
C ALA A 161 -12.33 19.22 9.91
N ASP A 162 -11.16 18.67 10.25
CA ASP A 162 -9.89 19.30 9.91
C ASP A 162 -9.73 19.36 8.38
N PRO A 163 -9.50 20.54 7.77
CA PRO A 163 -9.40 20.68 6.33
C PRO A 163 -8.23 19.89 5.72
N ARG A 164 -7.26 19.46 6.53
CA ARG A 164 -6.10 18.66 6.09
C ARG A 164 -6.37 17.16 6.10
N SER A 165 -7.53 16.74 6.63
CA SER A 165 -7.85 15.32 6.80
C SER A 165 -8.04 14.63 5.44
N TYR A 166 -7.29 13.56 5.22
CA TYR A 166 -7.58 12.55 4.20
C TYR A 166 -8.43 11.43 4.81
N GLN A 167 -9.66 11.26 4.34
CA GLN A 167 -10.63 10.40 5.04
C GLN A 167 -10.44 8.91 4.78
N LEU A 168 -9.79 8.50 3.69
CA LEU A 168 -9.48 7.10 3.42
C LEU A 168 -8.16 6.68 4.10
N SER A 169 -8.00 7.06 5.37
CA SER A 169 -6.83 6.76 6.20
C SER A 169 -7.08 5.57 7.12
N SER A 170 -6.08 4.71 7.26
CA SER A 170 -6.12 3.55 8.17
C SER A 170 -4.69 3.21 8.63
N TYR A 171 -4.57 2.26 9.55
CA TYR A 171 -3.28 1.75 10.02
C TYR A 171 -3.24 0.23 9.93
N SER A 172 -2.03 -0.33 9.86
CA SER A 172 -1.80 -1.78 9.89
C SER A 172 -1.50 -2.25 11.31
N TYR A 173 -1.55 -3.56 11.54
CA TYR A 173 -1.30 -4.17 12.86
C TYR A 173 0.02 -4.91 12.89
N LEU A 174 0.72 -4.77 14.01
CA LEU A 174 1.73 -5.73 14.46
C LEU A 174 1.07 -6.68 15.48
N ILE A 175 1.01 -7.98 15.16
CA ILE A 175 0.45 -8.98 16.06
C ILE A 175 1.54 -9.46 17.02
N LEU A 176 1.27 -9.34 18.32
CA LEU A 176 2.28 -9.57 19.38
C LEU A 176 1.88 -10.74 20.30
N PRO A 177 2.80 -11.65 20.63
CA PRO A 177 2.59 -12.65 21.67
C PRO A 177 2.58 -12.01 23.06
N THR A 178 1.54 -12.28 23.84
CA THR A 178 1.38 -11.80 25.23
C THR A 178 1.67 -12.88 26.27
N LYS A 179 2.06 -14.08 25.82
CA LYS A 179 2.42 -15.24 26.65
C LYS A 179 3.60 -15.98 26.04
N VAL A 180 4.45 -16.53 26.89
CA VAL A 180 5.50 -17.48 26.45
C VAL A 180 4.85 -18.77 25.97
N GLY A 181 5.44 -19.42 24.96
CA GLY A 181 4.88 -20.63 24.39
C GLY A 181 5.54 -21.05 23.09
N GLY A 182 5.59 -22.37 22.84
CA GLY A 182 6.26 -22.93 21.68
C GLY A 182 7.72 -22.49 21.60
N GLN A 183 8.09 -21.86 20.49
CA GLN A 183 9.44 -21.31 20.29
C GLN A 183 9.61 -19.90 20.88
N PHE A 184 8.56 -19.26 21.38
CA PHE A 184 8.60 -17.91 21.93
C PHE A 184 8.88 -17.92 23.44
N ASN A 185 9.88 -17.15 23.87
CA ASN A 185 10.36 -17.05 25.25
C ASN A 185 10.72 -15.61 25.59
N GLU A 186 11.03 -15.33 26.87
CA GLU A 186 11.32 -13.97 27.34
C GLU A 186 12.51 -13.31 26.64
N ALA A 187 13.55 -14.06 26.28
CA ALA A 187 14.69 -13.51 25.55
C ALA A 187 14.26 -13.01 24.16
N LYS A 188 13.43 -13.77 23.45
CA LYS A 188 12.85 -13.34 22.17
C LYS A 188 11.87 -12.19 22.34
N GLY A 189 11.07 -12.21 23.41
CA GLY A 189 10.14 -11.12 23.72
C GLY A 189 10.84 -9.82 24.10
N LYS A 190 12.02 -9.88 24.74
CA LYS A 190 12.89 -8.71 24.94
C LYS A 190 13.29 -8.08 23.61
N THR A 191 13.79 -8.88 22.67
CA THR A 191 14.17 -8.39 21.33
C THR A 191 12.97 -7.86 20.56
N LEU A 192 11.84 -8.59 20.58
CA LEU A 192 10.60 -8.15 19.92
C LEU A 192 10.07 -6.84 20.51
N GLY A 193 10.09 -6.69 21.83
CA GLY A 193 9.66 -5.48 22.51
C GLY A 193 10.55 -4.29 22.18
N ALA A 194 11.88 -4.48 22.14
CA ALA A 194 12.81 -3.43 21.72
C ALA A 194 12.58 -3.01 20.25
N PHE A 195 12.41 -3.99 19.35
CA PHE A 195 12.09 -3.71 17.95
C PHE A 195 10.74 -3.00 17.79
N ALA A 196 9.69 -3.47 18.48
CA ALA A 196 8.36 -2.86 18.40
C ALA A 196 8.37 -1.43 18.96
N TYR A 197 9.09 -1.17 20.06
CA TYR A 197 9.29 0.17 20.59
C TYR A 197 9.99 1.07 19.57
N TYR A 198 11.13 0.63 19.01
CA TYR A 198 11.84 1.36 17.96
C TYR A 198 10.94 1.67 16.75
N ALA A 199 10.20 0.66 16.28
CA ALA A 199 9.29 0.76 15.15
C ALA A 199 8.19 1.80 15.38
N MET A 200 7.55 1.80 16.55
CA MET A 200 6.49 2.75 16.91
C MET A 200 7.03 4.15 17.24
N CYS A 201 8.35 4.29 17.28
CA CYS A 201 9.00 5.48 17.78
C CYS A 201 10.02 6.06 16.78
N GLN A 202 11.32 5.80 16.96
CA GLN A 202 12.39 6.42 16.17
C GLN A 202 12.27 6.10 14.67
N ALA A 203 11.79 4.91 14.32
CA ALA A 203 11.58 4.51 12.93
C ALA A 203 10.52 5.36 12.21
N GLN A 204 9.62 6.02 12.94
CA GLN A 204 8.56 6.87 12.37
C GLN A 204 9.13 8.07 11.60
N GLN A 205 10.37 8.46 11.88
CA GLN A 205 11.08 9.49 11.12
C GLN A 205 11.32 9.08 9.64
N GLN A 206 11.31 7.79 9.34
CA GLN A 206 11.54 7.26 7.99
C GLN A 206 10.23 6.92 7.26
N SER A 207 9.06 7.04 7.91
CA SER A 207 7.79 6.63 7.31
C SER A 207 7.48 7.40 6.03
N ALA A 208 7.69 8.71 6.03
CA ALA A 208 7.33 9.59 4.91
C ALA A 208 8.11 9.25 3.63
N SER A 209 9.41 8.96 3.73
CA SER A 209 10.24 8.61 2.56
C SER A 209 9.85 7.26 1.94
N LEU A 210 9.19 6.40 2.72
CA LEU A 210 8.64 5.11 2.27
C LEU A 210 7.19 5.23 1.78
N GLY A 211 6.62 6.43 1.74
CA GLY A 211 5.22 6.65 1.37
C GLY A 211 4.20 6.30 2.46
N TYR A 212 4.66 6.15 3.71
CA TYR A 212 3.84 5.90 4.89
C TYR A 212 3.67 7.16 5.73
N SER A 213 2.56 7.20 6.45
CA SER A 213 2.30 8.24 7.44
C SER A 213 2.91 7.86 8.79
N PRO A 214 3.67 8.76 9.44
CA PRO A 214 4.10 8.53 10.81
C PRO A 214 2.89 8.53 11.76
N MET A 215 2.91 7.63 12.73
CA MET A 215 1.79 7.40 13.65
C MET A 215 1.62 8.56 14.63
N PRO A 216 0.39 9.10 14.78
CA PRO A 216 0.10 10.13 15.77
C PRO A 216 0.13 9.57 17.21
N ILE A 217 0.22 10.49 18.17
CA ILE A 217 0.47 10.19 19.58
C ILE A 217 -0.54 9.20 20.20
N ASN A 218 -1.83 9.31 19.86
CA ASN A 218 -2.90 8.41 20.35
C ASN A 218 -2.62 6.95 19.97
N LEU A 219 -2.14 6.71 18.76
CA LEU A 219 -1.84 5.36 18.28
C LEU A 219 -0.50 4.85 18.84
N VAL A 220 0.51 5.71 18.97
CA VAL A 220 1.80 5.32 19.58
C VAL A 220 1.62 4.94 21.05
N GLN A 221 0.86 5.72 21.83
CA GLN A 221 0.56 5.41 23.22
C GLN A 221 -0.15 4.06 23.35
N ALA A 222 -1.18 3.83 22.54
CA ALA A 222 -1.92 2.58 22.57
C ALA A 222 -1.05 1.37 22.16
N SER A 223 -0.14 1.55 21.20
CA SER A 223 0.85 0.53 20.85
C SER A 223 1.80 0.25 22.01
N PHE A 224 2.29 1.29 22.71
CA PHE A 224 3.16 1.12 23.88
C PHE A 224 2.48 0.32 24.98
N ASP A 225 1.19 0.54 25.21
CA ASP A 225 0.41 -0.25 26.17
C ASP A 225 0.36 -1.74 25.82
N GLN A 226 0.36 -2.10 24.53
CA GLN A 226 0.42 -3.50 24.12
C GLN A 226 1.85 -4.05 24.14
N ILE A 227 2.86 -3.26 23.78
CA ILE A 227 4.28 -3.68 23.81
C ILE A 227 4.69 -4.05 25.24
N ARG A 228 4.20 -3.32 26.26
CA ARG A 228 4.44 -3.65 27.68
C ARG A 228 3.93 -5.02 28.10
N LYS A 229 2.98 -5.60 27.35
CA LYS A 229 2.43 -6.95 27.61
C LYS A 229 3.27 -8.08 27.02
N ILE A 230 4.32 -7.78 26.25
CA ILE A 230 5.21 -8.80 25.67
C ILE A 230 6.08 -9.41 26.79
N PRO A 231 6.07 -10.74 26.98
CA PRO A 231 6.92 -11.39 27.98
C PRO A 231 8.41 -11.08 27.77
N GLY A 232 9.11 -10.67 28.84
CA GLY A 232 10.55 -10.34 28.79
C GLY A 232 10.90 -8.93 28.30
N VAL A 233 9.91 -8.11 27.97
CA VAL A 233 10.15 -6.69 27.63
C VAL A 233 10.66 -5.91 28.86
N VAL A 234 11.56 -4.97 28.62
CA VAL A 234 12.04 -4.03 29.65
C VAL A 234 11.10 -2.82 29.64
N VAL A 235 10.05 -2.88 30.47
CA VAL A 235 8.96 -1.89 30.47
C VAL A 235 9.46 -0.46 30.71
N GLN A 236 10.51 -0.30 31.51
CA GLN A 236 11.09 1.00 31.86
C GLN A 236 11.70 1.72 30.65
N ASP A 237 12.06 0.98 29.60
CA ASP A 237 12.63 1.54 28.37
C ASP A 237 11.54 2.10 27.43
N ILE A 238 10.25 1.86 27.74
CA ILE A 238 9.11 2.30 26.93
C ILE A 238 8.59 3.63 27.47
N ASP A 239 9.19 4.72 26.97
CA ASP A 239 8.85 6.09 27.34
C ASP A 239 8.54 6.95 26.10
N ILE A 240 7.34 7.53 26.07
CA ILE A 240 6.93 8.41 24.98
C ILE A 240 7.66 9.74 24.98
N ALA A 241 8.14 10.22 26.12
CA ALA A 241 8.90 11.45 26.20
C ALA A 241 10.30 11.32 25.56
N GLN A 242 10.85 10.11 25.51
CA GLN A 242 12.10 9.82 24.79
C GLN A 242 11.87 9.55 23.31
N CYS A 243 10.62 9.64 22.85
CA CYS A 243 10.28 9.20 21.53
C CYS A 243 10.54 10.26 20.47
N LYS A 244 11.40 9.92 19.50
CA LYS A 244 11.67 10.78 18.33
C LYS A 244 10.68 10.46 17.22
N ASN A 245 9.47 11.03 17.31
CA ASN A 245 8.42 10.90 16.32
C ASN A 245 8.13 12.29 15.70
N PRO A 246 7.99 12.42 14.37
CA PRO A 246 7.76 13.72 13.73
C PRO A 246 6.38 14.33 13.99
N THR A 247 5.43 13.58 14.57
CA THR A 247 4.04 14.01 14.77
C THR A 247 3.77 14.60 16.15
N PHE A 248 4.65 14.39 17.13
CA PHE A 248 4.51 14.93 18.48
C PHE A 248 5.87 15.21 19.12
N ALA A 249 5.92 16.18 20.03
CA ALA A 249 7.14 16.48 20.77
C ALA A 249 7.25 15.65 22.06
N ALA A 250 8.42 15.71 22.71
CA ALA A 250 8.70 15.00 23.95
C ALA A 250 7.73 15.32 25.11
N ASP A 251 7.12 16.51 25.10
CA ASP A 251 6.10 16.91 26.09
C ASP A 251 4.68 16.43 25.74
N GLY A 252 4.53 15.69 24.63
CA GLY A 252 3.26 15.20 24.11
C GLY A 252 2.47 16.22 23.27
N SER A 253 3.02 17.40 23.00
CA SER A 253 2.39 18.38 22.10
C SER A 253 2.27 17.84 20.67
N ASN A 254 1.15 18.16 20.01
CA ASN A 254 0.85 17.70 18.66
C ASN A 254 1.55 18.58 17.62
N LEU A 255 2.67 18.10 17.05
CA LEU A 255 3.43 18.82 16.04
C LEU A 255 2.70 18.91 14.69
N LEU A 256 1.73 18.03 14.42
CA LEU A 256 0.93 18.09 13.19
C LEU A 256 0.06 19.35 13.13
N ALA A 257 -0.31 19.93 14.28
CA ALA A 257 -1.08 21.17 14.31
C ALA A 257 -0.33 22.30 13.59
N ASP A 258 0.99 22.35 13.74
CA ASP A 258 1.85 23.40 13.21
C ASP A 258 2.49 23.04 11.87
N ASN A 259 2.85 21.75 11.68
CA ASN A 259 3.66 21.32 10.54
C ASN A 259 2.85 20.80 9.35
N ALA A 260 1.61 20.30 9.57
CA ALA A 260 0.84 19.75 8.47
C ALA A 260 0.32 20.87 7.55
N PRO A 261 0.63 20.82 6.24
CA PRO A 261 0.32 21.90 5.31
C PRO A 261 -1.19 22.08 5.18
N ARG A 262 -1.65 23.33 5.14
CA ARG A 262 -3.07 23.61 4.82
C ARG A 262 -3.35 23.30 3.35
N PRO A 263 -4.55 22.82 3.01
CA PRO A 263 -4.92 22.65 1.62
C PRO A 263 -4.93 23.98 0.88
N GLN A 264 -4.75 23.90 -0.43
CA GLN A 264 -4.78 25.08 -1.30
C GLN A 264 -6.23 25.58 -1.45
N ASP A 265 -6.42 26.87 -1.68
CA ASP A 265 -7.77 27.43 -1.88
C ASP A 265 -8.47 26.85 -3.12
N CYS A 266 -7.70 26.49 -4.16
CA CYS A 266 -8.20 25.81 -5.36
C CYS A 266 -8.63 24.36 -5.12
N ASP A 267 -8.29 23.75 -3.97
CA ASP A 267 -8.78 22.43 -3.59
C ASP A 267 -10.13 22.49 -2.88
N LYS A 268 -10.70 23.68 -2.66
CA LYS A 268 -12.01 23.81 -2.04
C LYS A 268 -13.11 23.38 -3.02
N ALA A 269 -13.99 22.50 -2.58
CA ALA A 269 -15.11 22.03 -3.37
C ALA A 269 -16.04 23.18 -3.80
N GLY A 270 -16.50 23.12 -5.05
CA GLY A 270 -17.28 24.19 -5.67
C GLY A 270 -16.46 25.43 -6.03
N GLY A 271 -15.14 25.40 -5.87
CA GLY A 271 -14.23 26.41 -6.38
C GLY A 271 -14.28 26.51 -7.91
N ALA A 272 -14.02 27.70 -8.45
CA ALA A 272 -14.03 27.95 -9.90
C ALA A 272 -12.70 27.60 -10.60
N THR A 273 -11.66 27.26 -9.84
CA THR A 273 -10.30 27.08 -10.32
C THR A 273 -9.74 25.72 -9.92
N GLN A 274 -8.83 25.18 -10.74
CA GLN A 274 -8.09 23.94 -10.47
C GLN A 274 -6.69 24.25 -9.99
N CYS A 275 -6.21 23.46 -9.03
CA CYS A 275 -4.80 23.48 -8.69
C CYS A 275 -3.97 22.86 -9.84
N PRO A 276 -2.95 23.56 -10.38
CA PRO A 276 -2.14 23.06 -11.50
C PRO A 276 -1.04 22.09 -11.05
N ASN A 277 -1.02 21.70 -9.77
CA ASN A 277 -0.03 20.78 -9.22
C ASN A 277 -0.31 19.35 -9.70
N GLY A 278 0.74 18.58 -9.96
CA GLY A 278 0.62 17.13 -10.07
C GLY A 278 0.32 16.50 -8.72
N THR A 279 -0.10 15.24 -8.72
CA THR A 279 -0.46 14.50 -7.50
C THR A 279 0.30 13.19 -7.40
N GLY A 280 0.40 12.66 -6.17
CA GLY A 280 1.01 11.35 -5.91
C GLY A 280 2.41 11.19 -6.51
N GLY A 281 2.63 10.08 -7.22
CA GLY A 281 3.90 9.77 -7.87
C GLY A 281 4.29 10.71 -9.02
N LEU A 282 3.37 11.58 -9.45
CA LEU A 282 3.58 12.60 -10.47
C LEU A 282 3.50 14.04 -9.90
N SER A 283 3.73 14.22 -8.60
CA SER A 283 3.70 15.54 -7.93
C SER A 283 4.58 16.61 -8.60
N ASN A 284 5.67 16.21 -9.25
CA ASN A 284 6.58 17.10 -9.98
C ASN A 284 6.15 17.41 -11.42
N VAL A 285 5.05 16.82 -11.90
CA VAL A 285 4.52 17.03 -13.25
C VAL A 285 3.31 17.95 -13.16
N PRO A 286 3.35 19.18 -13.70
CA PRO A 286 2.21 20.08 -13.67
C PRO A 286 0.98 19.50 -14.38
N THR A 287 -0.19 19.71 -13.78
CA THR A 287 -1.48 19.38 -14.36
C THR A 287 -1.91 20.49 -15.32
N ALA A 288 -2.25 20.13 -16.57
CA ALA A 288 -2.72 21.08 -17.56
C ALA A 288 -4.14 21.57 -17.25
N VAL A 289 -4.28 22.88 -16.99
CA VAL A 289 -5.57 23.53 -16.66
C VAL A 289 -5.92 24.53 -17.75
N SER A 290 -7.13 24.42 -18.31
CA SER A 290 -7.67 25.40 -19.25
C SER A 290 -8.04 26.70 -18.53
N GLY A 291 -7.47 27.84 -18.97
CA GLY A 291 -7.79 29.18 -18.44
C GLY A 291 -6.82 29.77 -17.41
N GLY A 292 -5.71 29.08 -17.07
CA GLY A 292 -4.65 29.62 -16.21
C GLY A 292 -3.65 30.47 -16.99
N GLY A 293 -3.84 31.79 -17.02
CA GLY A 293 -2.83 32.72 -17.51
C GLY A 293 -1.66 32.86 -16.52
N ALA A 294 -0.58 32.12 -16.75
CA ALA A 294 0.82 32.49 -16.47
C ALA A 294 1.74 31.29 -16.76
N ALA A 295 2.20 31.16 -18.00
CA ALA A 295 3.43 30.43 -18.28
C ALA A 295 4.62 31.30 -17.80
N PRO A 296 5.65 30.75 -17.13
CA PRO A 296 6.91 31.47 -16.98
C PRO A 296 7.48 31.68 -18.38
N ALA A 297 7.83 32.91 -18.71
CA ALA A 297 8.46 33.26 -19.97
C ALA A 297 9.81 32.55 -20.12
N ALA A 298 9.84 31.44 -20.86
CA ALA A 298 11.05 30.99 -21.54
C ALA A 298 11.14 31.77 -22.86
N GLY A 299 11.98 32.79 -22.87
CA GLY A 299 12.24 33.59 -24.05
C GLY A 299 12.95 32.81 -25.14
N GLY A 300 12.58 33.07 -26.39
CA GLY A 300 13.50 33.02 -27.51
C GLY A 300 13.12 32.08 -28.66
N GLY A 301 12.55 32.67 -29.72
CA GLY A 301 12.97 32.34 -31.08
C GLY A 301 12.10 31.35 -31.86
N SER A 302 11.02 31.87 -32.45
CA SER A 302 10.28 31.24 -33.54
C SER A 302 11.04 31.25 -34.88
N THR A 303 10.99 30.15 -35.65
CA THR A 303 10.59 30.16 -37.09
C THR A 303 10.29 28.74 -37.60
N PRO A 304 9.41 28.58 -38.62
CA PRO A 304 8.73 27.31 -38.90
C PRO A 304 9.06 26.64 -40.25
N ALA A 305 8.63 25.36 -40.33
CA ALA A 305 8.14 24.61 -41.51
C ALA A 305 9.12 23.77 -42.37
N ALA A 306 8.74 22.49 -42.53
CA ALA A 306 8.38 21.80 -43.79
C ALA A 306 9.10 20.46 -44.08
N GLY A 307 8.33 19.37 -43.99
CA GLY A 307 8.06 18.33 -45.01
C GLY A 307 9.17 17.61 -45.80
N GLY A 308 9.01 16.28 -45.92
CA GLY A 308 9.34 15.51 -47.13
C GLY A 308 10.48 14.50 -46.99
N GLY A 309 10.15 13.20 -47.04
CA GLY A 309 11.10 12.09 -46.90
C GLY A 309 11.85 11.69 -48.18
N SER A 310 12.77 10.72 -48.03
CA SER A 310 13.21 9.70 -49.01
C SER A 310 14.40 8.89 -48.44
N THR A 311 14.28 7.57 -48.36
CA THR A 311 15.39 6.58 -48.37
C THR A 311 15.70 6.19 -49.85
N PRO A 312 16.72 5.37 -50.24
CA PRO A 312 17.56 4.45 -49.43
C PRO A 312 19.06 4.31 -49.84
N ALA A 313 19.73 3.37 -49.15
CA ALA A 313 20.97 2.61 -49.49
C ALA A 313 22.33 3.26 -49.16
N ALA A 314 23.38 2.55 -48.74
CA ALA A 314 23.60 1.21 -48.20
C ALA A 314 25.07 1.13 -47.73
N GLY A 315 25.36 0.34 -46.68
CA GLY A 315 26.62 -0.39 -46.55
C GLY A 315 27.71 0.18 -45.61
N GLY A 316 28.07 -0.64 -44.61
CA GLY A 316 29.48 -0.76 -44.19
C GLY A 316 29.82 -0.51 -42.72
N GLY A 317 29.38 -1.43 -41.85
CA GLY A 317 29.93 -1.86 -40.55
C GLY A 317 30.98 -1.04 -39.79
N SER A 318 30.73 -0.82 -38.49
CA SER A 318 31.63 -1.17 -37.37
C SER A 318 30.82 -1.17 -36.07
N THR A 319 30.88 -2.23 -35.26
CA THR A 319 30.58 -2.16 -33.82
C THR A 319 31.79 -1.54 -33.11
N PRO A 320 31.55 -0.64 -32.14
CA PRO A 320 31.94 -0.98 -30.76
C PRO A 320 30.96 -0.47 -29.68
N ALA A 321 31.26 -0.92 -28.46
CA ALA A 321 30.52 -0.86 -27.20
C ALA A 321 30.43 0.53 -26.49
N VAL A 322 29.28 0.72 -25.79
CA VAL A 322 28.94 1.33 -24.48
C VAL A 322 29.50 2.71 -24.04
N ASP A 323 28.58 3.65 -23.74
CA ASP A 323 28.40 4.47 -22.50
C ASP A 323 27.42 5.63 -22.81
N GLY A 324 26.46 6.09 -22.00
CA GLY A 324 26.07 5.86 -20.60
C GLY A 324 25.34 7.14 -20.12
N GLY A 325 24.19 7.01 -19.43
CA GLY A 325 23.51 8.17 -18.81
C GLY A 325 21.98 8.09 -18.65
N SER A 326 21.42 6.97 -18.20
CA SER A 326 20.06 6.93 -17.62
C SER A 326 20.15 7.13 -16.11
N ALA A 327 19.46 8.13 -15.58
CA ALA A 327 19.28 8.32 -14.15
C ALA A 327 18.24 7.31 -13.61
N THR A 328 18.71 6.12 -13.25
CA THR A 328 17.98 5.22 -12.35
C THR A 328 18.22 5.69 -10.92
N GLY A 329 17.30 6.47 -10.36
CA GLY A 329 17.34 6.84 -8.95
C GLY A 329 17.04 5.62 -8.08
N VAL A 330 18.08 4.92 -7.65
CA VAL A 330 18.00 3.97 -6.54
C VAL A 330 17.81 4.79 -5.26
N PRO A 331 16.85 4.49 -4.37
CA PRO A 331 16.75 5.17 -3.09
C PRO A 331 18.04 4.91 -2.30
N THR A 332 18.72 5.98 -1.92
CA THR A 332 19.89 5.93 -1.05
C THR A 332 19.43 6.29 0.37
N VAL A 333 19.94 5.56 1.36
CA VAL A 333 19.57 5.73 2.78
C VAL A 333 20.87 5.84 3.56
N ASP A 334 20.97 6.83 4.44
CA ASP A 334 22.06 6.95 5.40
C ASP A 334 21.80 5.95 6.54
N LEU A 335 22.51 4.82 6.53
CA LEU A 335 22.28 3.72 7.47
C LEU A 335 23.08 3.88 8.78
N ASP A 336 24.09 4.75 8.81
CA ASP A 336 24.99 4.93 9.96
C ASP A 336 24.87 6.31 10.64
N GLY A 337 24.06 7.21 10.07
CA GLY A 337 23.74 8.52 10.61
C GLY A 337 24.86 9.53 10.45
N ASP A 338 25.79 9.34 9.51
CA ASP A 338 26.92 10.22 9.27
C ASP A 338 26.61 11.41 8.34
N GLY A 339 25.41 11.45 7.77
CA GLY A 339 24.95 12.46 6.82
C GLY A 339 25.36 12.18 5.37
N VAL A 340 25.90 11.00 5.07
CA VAL A 340 26.26 10.51 3.74
C VAL A 340 25.30 9.38 3.33
N LEU A 341 24.84 9.46 2.09
CA LEU A 341 23.88 8.52 1.54
C LEU A 341 24.58 7.22 1.10
N ASP A 342 24.28 6.10 1.74
CA ASP A 342 24.85 4.80 1.36
C ASP A 342 24.20 4.26 0.07
N PRO A 343 25.00 3.74 -0.88
CA PRO A 343 24.47 3.06 -2.05
C PRO A 343 23.90 1.70 -1.64
N VAL A 344 22.59 1.54 -1.77
CA VAL A 344 21.96 0.21 -1.64
C VAL A 344 22.52 -0.69 -2.73
N ALA A 345 23.17 -1.78 -2.33
CA ALA A 345 23.72 -2.77 -3.25
C ALA A 345 22.62 -3.28 -4.20
N ALA A 346 22.98 -3.47 -5.48
CA ALA A 346 22.08 -3.81 -6.57
C ALA A 346 21.45 -5.22 -6.49
N ASP A 347 21.49 -5.87 -5.33
CA ASP A 347 21.02 -7.24 -5.09
C ASP A 347 19.70 -7.33 -4.29
N VAL A 348 19.10 -6.19 -3.91
CA VAL A 348 17.75 -6.15 -3.34
C VAL A 348 16.70 -6.24 -4.45
N ALA A 349 16.47 -7.44 -4.96
CA ALA A 349 15.35 -7.67 -5.87
C ALA A 349 14.03 -7.48 -5.13
N ALA A 350 13.30 -6.42 -5.49
CA ALA A 350 11.92 -6.14 -5.10
C ALA A 350 11.64 -6.17 -3.58
N CYS A 351 11.85 -5.04 -2.92
CA CYS A 351 11.18 -4.78 -1.65
C CYS A 351 9.68 -4.62 -1.93
N ASP A 352 8.89 -5.57 -1.45
CA ASP A 352 7.45 -5.37 -1.34
C ASP A 352 7.18 -4.65 -0.01
N PRO A 353 6.54 -3.47 0.00
CA PRO A 353 6.34 -2.70 1.23
C PRO A 353 5.33 -3.33 2.20
N ASP A 354 4.57 -4.36 1.81
CA ASP A 354 3.71 -5.15 2.69
C ASP A 354 4.42 -6.43 3.22
N LEU A 355 5.32 -7.02 2.42
CA LEU A 355 6.00 -8.28 2.72
C LEU A 355 7.47 -8.13 3.15
N GLY A 356 8.02 -6.91 3.05
CA GLY A 356 9.44 -6.61 3.29
C GLY A 356 10.35 -6.95 2.11
N CYS A 357 11.64 -6.66 2.26
CA CYS A 357 12.66 -7.00 1.26
C CYS A 357 13.08 -8.46 1.41
N VAL A 358 12.97 -9.23 0.33
CA VAL A 358 13.52 -10.59 0.22
C VAL A 358 14.72 -10.57 -0.71
N SER A 359 15.84 -11.18 -0.32
CA SER A 359 16.97 -11.35 -1.24
C SER A 359 16.61 -12.37 -2.32
N ALA A 360 17.01 -12.11 -3.57
CA ALA A 360 16.72 -12.98 -4.72
C ALA A 360 17.26 -14.42 -4.61
N ALA A 361 18.09 -14.71 -3.60
CA ALA A 361 18.81 -15.97 -3.45
C ALA A 361 18.45 -16.79 -2.21
N GLY A 362 17.48 -16.38 -1.39
CA GLY A 362 17.05 -17.18 -0.23
C GLY A 362 18.16 -17.51 0.78
N GLY A 363 19.19 -16.67 0.85
CA GLY A 363 20.33 -16.80 1.76
C GLY A 363 20.70 -15.44 2.40
N PRO A 364 21.46 -15.45 3.51
CA PRO A 364 21.81 -14.24 4.24
C PRO A 364 22.69 -13.32 3.39
N VAL A 365 22.38 -12.02 3.40
CA VAL A 365 23.17 -10.95 2.80
C VAL A 365 24.50 -10.81 3.57
N PRO A 366 25.68 -10.74 2.92
CA PRO A 366 26.93 -10.54 3.63
C PRO A 366 27.00 -9.11 4.16
N ALA A 367 27.20 -8.95 5.47
CA ALA A 367 27.41 -7.66 6.10
C ALA A 367 28.77 -7.07 5.70
N GLY A 368 28.75 -5.89 5.07
CA GLY A 368 29.91 -5.03 4.95
C GLY A 368 30.18 -4.33 6.29
N GLY A 369 31.30 -4.69 6.93
CA GLY A 369 32.14 -3.86 7.81
C GLY A 369 31.53 -2.96 8.90
N ASN A 370 31.61 -3.47 10.15
CA ASN A 370 31.89 -2.75 11.41
C ASN A 370 30.76 -1.97 12.12
N ALA A 371 29.99 -2.66 12.98
CA ALA A 371 30.20 -2.73 14.44
C ALA A 371 28.93 -3.26 15.16
N ALA A 372 28.97 -4.52 15.57
CA ALA A 372 28.18 -5.14 16.64
C ALA A 372 26.69 -4.75 16.81
N VAL A 373 25.89 -4.94 15.77
CA VAL A 373 24.50 -5.41 15.94
C VAL A 373 24.51 -6.85 15.44
N GLY A 374 24.23 -7.80 16.35
CA GLY A 374 24.29 -9.24 16.04
C GLY A 374 23.52 -9.55 14.76
N ALA A 375 24.14 -10.33 13.87
CA ALA A 375 23.57 -10.70 12.58
C ALA A 375 22.08 -11.05 12.72
N ILE A 376 21.22 -10.24 12.10
CA ILE A 376 19.79 -10.50 12.01
C ILE A 376 19.68 -11.77 11.17
N THR A 377 19.53 -12.91 11.84
CA THR A 377 19.11 -14.15 11.19
C THR A 377 17.61 -13.99 10.97
N PRO A 378 17.13 -13.85 9.73
CA PRO A 378 15.71 -13.76 9.46
C PRO A 378 15.07 -15.04 9.98
N THR A 379 14.36 -14.94 11.10
CA THR A 379 13.55 -16.03 11.60
C THR A 379 12.26 -15.96 10.82
N THR A 380 12.23 -16.63 9.67
CA THR A 380 10.95 -16.93 9.03
C THR A 380 10.14 -17.73 10.04
N LEU A 381 9.01 -17.18 10.49
CA LEU A 381 7.98 -17.96 11.18
C LEU A 381 7.33 -18.87 10.12
N GLY A 382 8.09 -19.85 9.65
CA GLY A 382 7.51 -20.97 8.94
C GLY A 382 6.53 -21.62 9.92
N LEU A 383 5.27 -21.76 9.51
CA LEU A 383 4.43 -22.79 10.11
C LEU A 383 5.29 -24.06 10.12
N SER A 384 5.44 -24.70 11.28
CA SER A 384 6.06 -26.01 11.35
C SER A 384 5.12 -27.01 10.68
N THR A 385 5.04 -27.00 9.35
CA THR A 385 4.62 -28.16 8.59
C THR A 385 5.69 -29.20 8.86
N SER A 386 5.44 -30.08 9.82
CA SER A 386 6.31 -31.24 10.01
C SER A 386 6.44 -31.92 8.64
N GLN A 387 7.66 -32.20 8.18
CA GLN A 387 7.89 -32.90 6.91
C GLN A 387 7.03 -34.17 6.79
N THR A 388 6.73 -34.80 7.93
CA THR A 388 5.83 -35.93 8.07
C THR A 388 4.38 -35.63 7.65
N THR A 389 3.81 -34.47 8.00
CA THR A 389 2.46 -34.09 7.57
C THR A 389 2.38 -33.81 6.07
N SER A 390 3.39 -33.14 5.49
CA SER A 390 3.42 -32.86 4.06
C SER A 390 3.64 -34.13 3.24
N MET A 391 4.50 -35.05 3.68
CA MET A 391 4.67 -36.36 3.05
C MET A 391 3.42 -37.22 3.16
N ALA A 392 2.73 -37.22 4.31
CA ALA A 392 1.49 -37.97 4.48
C ALA A 392 0.38 -37.46 3.54
N LEU A 393 0.24 -36.15 3.36
CA LEU A 393 -0.70 -35.55 2.42
C LEU A 393 -0.35 -35.87 0.96
N ILE A 394 0.94 -35.80 0.59
CA ILE A 394 1.39 -36.15 -0.77
C ILE A 394 1.12 -37.63 -1.07
N VAL A 395 1.40 -38.53 -0.12
CA VAL A 395 1.12 -39.96 -0.25
C VAL A 395 -0.38 -40.23 -0.33
N LEU A 396 -1.20 -39.54 0.47
CA LEU A 396 -2.66 -39.66 0.44
C LEU A 396 -3.22 -39.20 -0.91
N ILE A 397 -2.75 -38.07 -1.44
CA ILE A 397 -3.14 -37.55 -2.75
C ILE A 397 -2.72 -38.52 -3.86
N ALA A 398 -1.48 -39.03 -3.83
CA ALA A 398 -1.02 -40.01 -4.79
C ALA A 398 -1.85 -41.30 -4.76
N ALA A 399 -2.20 -41.79 -3.57
CA ALA A 399 -3.05 -42.96 -3.39
C ALA A 399 -4.48 -42.73 -3.90
N LEU A 400 -5.06 -41.56 -3.65
CA LEU A 400 -6.39 -41.19 -4.16
C LEU A 400 -6.40 -41.09 -5.69
N VAL A 401 -5.37 -40.48 -6.29
CA VAL A 401 -5.23 -40.38 -7.75
C VAL A 401 -5.05 -41.77 -8.38
N LEU A 402 -4.20 -42.62 -7.78
CA LEU A 402 -4.04 -44.01 -8.22
C LEU A 402 -5.33 -44.82 -8.11
N ALA A 403 -6.07 -44.67 -7.02
CA ALA A 403 -7.36 -45.33 -6.83
C ALA A 403 -8.40 -44.85 -7.87
N LEU A 404 -8.39 -43.57 -8.23
CA LEU A 404 -9.30 -43.02 -9.23
C LEU A 404 -8.98 -43.50 -10.65
N ILE A 405 -7.69 -43.65 -10.98
CA ILE A 405 -7.24 -44.11 -12.30
C ILE A 405 -7.38 -45.63 -12.45
N LEU A 406 -6.93 -46.40 -11.46
CA LEU A 406 -6.88 -47.86 -11.53
C LEU A 406 -8.15 -48.53 -11.03
N GLY A 407 -8.91 -47.89 -10.14
CA GLY A 407 -10.13 -48.42 -9.55
C GLY A 407 -11.17 -48.84 -10.60
N PRO A 408 -11.52 -47.98 -11.57
CA PRO A 408 -12.47 -48.34 -12.63
C PRO A 408 -11.99 -49.52 -13.49
N ALA A 409 -10.71 -49.56 -13.85
CA ALA A 409 -10.14 -50.63 -14.67
C ALA A 409 -10.07 -51.98 -13.94
N LEU A 410 -9.74 -51.97 -12.65
CA LEU A 410 -9.70 -53.17 -11.81
C LEU A 410 -11.10 -53.67 -11.48
N ALA A 411 -12.05 -52.77 -11.17
CA ALA A 411 -13.45 -53.12 -10.99
C ALA A 411 -14.04 -53.75 -12.26
N TRP A 412 -13.78 -53.15 -13.43
CA TRP A 412 -14.24 -53.68 -14.70
C TRP A 412 -13.69 -55.09 -14.98
N ARG A 413 -12.38 -55.32 -14.75
CA ARG A 413 -11.78 -56.66 -14.89
C ARG A 413 -12.35 -57.68 -13.91
N TYR A 414 -12.64 -57.27 -12.67
CA TYR A 414 -13.23 -58.15 -11.65
C TYR A 414 -14.66 -58.56 -12.04
N PHE A 415 -15.51 -57.60 -12.42
CA PHE A 415 -16.88 -57.88 -12.82
C PHE A 415 -16.96 -58.64 -14.16
N ALA A 416 -16.08 -58.35 -15.11
CA ALA A 416 -16.00 -59.08 -16.38
C ALA A 416 -15.64 -60.56 -16.18
N ARG A 417 -14.73 -60.87 -15.23
CA ARG A 417 -14.40 -62.27 -14.88
C ARG A 417 -15.55 -62.98 -14.17
N LYS A 418 -16.31 -62.27 -13.34
CA LYS A 418 -17.43 -62.82 -12.59
C LYS A 418 -18.69 -63.02 -13.44
N ALA A 419 -18.81 -62.32 -14.55
CA ALA A 419 -19.87 -62.54 -15.55
C ALA A 419 -19.54 -63.66 -16.55
N ALA A 420 -18.27 -64.09 -16.62
CA ALA A 420 -17.80 -65.17 -17.50
C ALA A 420 -17.68 -66.54 -16.79
N ALA A 421 -17.94 -66.58 -15.48
CA ALA A 421 -18.06 -67.79 -14.66
C ALA A 421 -19.52 -67.93 -14.22
#